data_AF-A0A8T3YQA8-F1
#
_entry.id   AF-A0A8T3YQA8-F1
#
_cell.length_a   1.000
_cell.length_b   1.000
_cell.length_c   1.000
_cell.angle_alpha   90.00
_cell.angle_beta   90.00
_cell.angle_gamma   90.00
#
_symmetry.space_group_name_H-M   'P 1'
#
loop_
_entity.id
_entity.type
_entity.pdbx_description
1 polymer ?
#
loop_
_entity_poly.entity_id
_entity_poly.type
_entity_poly.pdbx_seq_one_letter_code
_entity_poly.pdbx_strand_id
1 'polypeptide(L)' 'MFNWNEFVQSSTRIFTVSRKPGNNEYKVMAQVTGLGIIVIGIIGFFVKIVLVGGFKL' A
#
# COMPACT_ATOMS: atom_id res chain seq x y z
N MET A 1 -28.46 -11.26 18.39
CA MET A 1 -28.20 -9.81 18.44
C MET A 1 -26.70 -9.61 18.30
N PHE A 2 -26.24 -8.67 17.47
CA PHE A 2 -24.81 -8.41 17.29
C PHE A 2 -24.19 -7.97 18.62
N ASN A 3 -23.26 -8.77 19.15
CA ASN A 3 -22.57 -8.49 20.40
C ASN A 3 -21.18 -7.93 20.09
N TRP A 4 -21.06 -6.60 20.16
CA TRP A 4 -19.83 -5.89 19.79
C TRP A 4 -18.61 -6.29 20.64
N ASN A 5 -18.83 -6.70 21.89
CA ASN A 5 -17.75 -7.16 22.77
C ASN A 5 -17.13 -8.48 22.29
N GLU A 6 -17.96 -9.43 21.85
CA GLU A 6 -17.49 -10.71 21.30
C GLU A 6 -16.76 -10.51 19.96
N PHE A 7 -17.25 -9.57 19.13
CA PHE A 7 -16.62 -9.22 17.86
C PHE A 7 -15.22 -8.61 18.06
N VAL A 8 -15.07 -7.68 19.00
CA VAL A 8 -13.79 -7.05 19.33
C VAL A 8 -12.81 -8.06 19.94
N GLN A 9 -13.26 -8.93 20.85
CA GLN A 9 -12.42 -9.99 21.41
C GLN A 9 -11.95 -10.98 20.33
N SER A 10 -12.86 -11.42 19.47
CA SER A 10 -12.54 -12.36 18.38
C SER A 10 -11.57 -11.75 17.37
N SER A 11 -11.74 -10.47 17.03
CA SER A 11 -10.85 -9.74 16.11
C SER A 11 -9.45 -9.54 16.72
N THR A 12 -9.37 -9.25 18.01
CA THR A 12 -8.09 -9.08 18.72
C THR A 12 -7.26 -10.37 18.73
N ARG A 13 -7.90 -11.53 18.88
CA ARG A 13 -7.23 -12.83 18.84
C ARG A 13 -6.48 -13.07 17.52
N ILE A 14 -7.01 -12.55 16.41
CA ILE A 14 -6.39 -12.71 15.08
C ILE A 14 -5.04 -12.00 15.01
N PHE A 15 -4.89 -10.85 15.67
CA PHE A 15 -3.60 -10.15 15.74
C PHE A 15 -2.54 -10.92 16.54
N THR A 16 -2.95 -11.77 17.48
CA THR A 16 -2.05 -12.62 18.26
C THR A 16 -1.69 -13.91 17.54
N VAL A 17 -2.62 -14.47 16.74
CA VAL A 17 -2.40 -15.71 15.98
C VAL A 17 -1.65 -15.46 14.67
N SER A 18 -1.81 -14.29 14.06
CA SER A 18 -1.12 -13.95 12.82
C SER A 18 0.36 -13.64 13.05
N ARG A 19 1.21 -14.10 12.13
CA ARG A 19 2.65 -13.78 12.13
C ARG A 19 2.83 -12.35 11.68
N LYS A 20 3.23 -11.46 12.59
CA LYS A 20 3.63 -10.09 12.24
C LYS A 20 4.89 -10.13 11.37
N PRO A 21 4.95 -9.29 10.31
CA PRO A 21 6.13 -9.24 9.47
C PRO A 21 7.35 -8.80 10.27
N GLY A 22 8.47 -9.49 10.07
CA GLY A 22 9.75 -9.10 10.65
C GLY A 22 10.36 -7.90 9.91
N ASN A 23 11.41 -7.30 10.51
CA ASN A 23 12.10 -6.14 9.90
C ASN A 23 12.64 -6.43 8.49
N ASN A 24 13.10 -7.66 8.21
CA ASN A 24 13.59 -8.03 6.90
C ASN A 24 12.47 -8.12 5.86
N GLU A 25 11.36 -8.79 6.20
CA GLU A 25 10.17 -8.92 5.34
C GLU A 25 9.58 -7.54 5.04
N TYR A 26 9.50 -6.68 6.06
CA TYR A 26 9.05 -5.30 5.90
C TYR A 26 9.95 -4.51 4.95
N LYS A 27 11.28 -4.60 5.11
CA LYS A 27 12.24 -3.87 4.27
C LYS A 27 12.16 -4.30 2.81
N VAL A 28 12.07 -5.60 2.55
CA VAL A 28 11.93 -6.12 1.18
C VAL A 28 10.63 -5.62 0.55
N MET A 29 9.51 -5.72 1.28
CA MET A 29 8.23 -5.19 0.80
C MET A 29 8.31 -3.69 0.52
N ALA A 30 8.83 -2.89 1.44
CA ALA A 30 8.97 -1.45 1.27
C ALA A 30 9.82 -1.08 0.04
N GLN A 31 10.91 -1.80 -0.21
CA GLN A 31 11.76 -1.58 -1.39
C GLN A 31 11.03 -1.91 -2.69
N VAL A 32 10.33 -3.05 -2.77
CA VAL A 32 9.59 -3.47 -3.96
C VAL A 32 8.44 -2.50 -4.25
N THR A 33 7.64 -2.17 -3.24
CA THR A 33 6.51 -1.23 -3.40
C THR A 33 7.00 0.17 -3.74
N GLY A 34 8.09 0.63 -3.11
CA GLY A 34 8.71 1.92 -3.39
C GLY A 34 9.20 2.02 -4.84
N LEU A 35 9.81 0.96 -5.38
CA LEU A 35 10.21 0.89 -6.78
C LEU A 35 9.00 0.99 -7.72
N GLY A 36 7.90 0.30 -7.39
CA GLY A 36 6.65 0.37 -8.15
C GLY A 36 6.05 1.78 -8.19
N ILE A 37 6.03 2.48 -7.06
CA ILE A 37 5.54 3.87 -6.97
C ILE A 37 6.39 4.79 -7.85
N ILE A 38 7.72 4.63 -7.85
CA ILE A 38 8.62 5.43 -8.68
C ILE A 38 8.31 5.21 -10.16
N VAL A 39 8.17 3.96 -10.59
CA VAL A 39 7.86 3.62 -12.00
C VAL A 39 6.52 4.23 -12.43
N ILE A 40 5.48 4.06 -11.62
CA ILE A 40 4.15 4.61 -11.91
C ILE A 40 4.18 6.14 -11.93
N GLY A 41 4.91 6.77 -11.00
CA GLY A 41 5.07 8.21 -10.92
C GLY A 41 5.77 8.79 -12.15
N ILE A 42 6.82 8.13 -12.64
CA ILE A 42 7.53 8.52 -13.87
C ILE A 42 6.60 8.42 -15.08
N ILE A 43 5.87 7.32 -15.23
CA ILE A 43 4.92 7.14 -16.35
C ILE A 43 3.84 8.22 -16.30
N GLY A 44 3.22 8.46 -15.14
CA GLY A 44 2.21 9.51 -14.96
C GLY A 44 2.74 10.91 -15.23
N PHE A 45 3.99 11.18 -14.86
CA PHE A 45 4.66 12.46 -15.15
C PHE A 45 4.84 12.67 -16.66
N PHE A 46 5.31 11.67 -17.40
CA PHE A 46 5.45 11.76 -18.86
C PHE A 46 4.10 11.91 -19.56
N VAL A 47 3.07 11.16 -19.14
CA VAL A 47 1.71 11.32 -19.66
C VAL A 47 1.22 12.75 -19.46
N LYS A 48 1.44 13.34 -18.28
CA LYS A 48 1.04 14.72 -17.98
C LYS A 48 1.79 15.74 -18.85
N ILE A 49 3.10 15.55 -19.06
CA ILE A 49 3.89 16.42 -19.94
C ILE A 49 3.33 16.39 -21.36
N VAL A 50 3.11 15.21 -21.92
CA VAL A 50 2.66 15.07 -23.31
C VAL A 50 1.23 15.58 -23.47
N LEU A 51 0.32 15.18 -22.59
CA LEU A 51 -1.11 15.49 -22.71
C LEU A 51 -1.44 16.95 -22.37
N VAL A 52 -0.80 17.52 -21.35
CA VAL A 52 -1.12 18.88 -20.88
C VAL A 52 -0.16 19.92 -21.46
N GLY A 53 1.13 19.58 -21.61
CA GLY A 53 2.13 20.48 -22.17
C GLY A 53 2.12 20.51 -23.70
N GLY A 54 1.89 19.37 -24.36
CA GLY A 54 1.89 19.26 -25.83
C GLY A 54 0.64 19.81 -26.52
N PHE A 55 -0.49 19.91 -25.82
CA PHE A 55 -1.76 20.44 -26.37
C PHE A 55 -1.90 21.96 -26.15
N LYS A 56 -0.96 22.60 -25.45
CA LYS A 56 -0.97 24.02 -25.09
C LYS A 56 0.10 24.84 -25.84
N LEU A 57 0.67 24.28 -26.91
CA LEU A 57 1.51 24.97 -27.89
C LEU A 57 0.81 24.95 -29.25
#